data_AF-A0A843UGL3-F1
#
_entry.id   AF-A0A843UGL3-F1
#
_cell.length_a   1.000
_cell.length_b   1.000
_cell.length_c   1.000
_cell.angle_alpha   90.00
_cell.angle_beta   90.00
_cell.angle_gamma   90.00
#
_symmetry.space_group_name_H-M   'P 1'
#
loop_
_entity.id
_entity.type
_entity.pdbx_description
1 polymer ?
#
loop_
_entity_poly.entity_id
_entity_poly.type
_entity_poly.pdbx_seq_one_letter_code
_entity_poly.pdbx_strand_id
1 'polypeptide(L)'
;MKFEPPEVTRWITKSLLHHLLGPVAQWRDYPRDVLDSLFQSFLCTYRFATAKQEEDARIAWEKVAGRRFSDYLTKKKELAKRVVSGVVDPLQWKGHDPPAIRKDYWDAMCDQWATQEYQSRSAIATQNRGKMPEASLHTTVSITFGRHKKRMEEEVGGPVAYTELFRGTHKRKESGEFVSERAKEVVKSYEQQLIERHGDDSSQHPQFDASAWLVAAGQPKKGRVFRFGTGMDAGGVINSTMESGCSAASYSYT
;
A
#
# COMPACT_ATOMS: atom_id res chain seq x y z
N MET A 1 -6.28 -2.62 11.21
CA MET A 1 -7.74 -2.52 11.04
C MET A 1 -8.11 -2.02 9.64
N LYS A 2 -9.07 -2.68 8.97
CA LYS A 2 -9.74 -2.19 7.75
C LYS A 2 -11.22 -2.03 8.09
N PHE A 3 -11.87 -0.97 7.60
CA PHE A 3 -13.32 -0.84 7.73
C PHE A 3 -14.00 -1.70 6.66
N GLU A 4 -14.67 -2.77 7.08
CA GLU A 4 -15.29 -3.76 6.20
C GLU A 4 -16.66 -3.33 5.61
N PRO A 5 -17.40 -2.35 6.16
CA PRO A 5 -18.50 -1.72 5.41
C PRO A 5 -17.98 -0.58 4.51
N PRO A 6 -18.26 -0.57 3.20
CA PRO A 6 -17.90 0.53 2.31
C PRO A 6 -18.54 1.85 2.74
N GLU A 7 -19.68 1.78 3.44
CA GLU A 7 -20.43 2.89 4.02
C GLU A 7 -19.58 3.73 4.98
N VAL A 8 -18.76 3.08 5.80
CA VAL A 8 -17.84 3.75 6.73
C VAL A 8 -16.90 4.67 5.96
N THR A 9 -16.27 4.14 4.90
CA THR A 9 -15.33 4.93 4.10
C THR A 9 -16.03 6.06 3.33
N ARG A 10 -17.28 5.87 2.92
CA ARG A 10 -18.11 6.89 2.27
C ARG A 10 -18.50 7.99 3.25
N TRP A 11 -18.87 7.64 4.48
CA TRP A 11 -19.16 8.57 5.56
C TRP A 11 -17.94 9.46 5.83
N ILE A 12 -16.75 8.85 6.03
CA ILE A 12 -15.49 9.58 6.27
C ILE A 12 -15.25 10.60 5.15
N THR A 13 -15.43 10.18 3.91
CA THR A 13 -15.22 11.04 2.74
C THR A 13 -16.21 12.22 2.73
N LYS A 14 -17.50 11.98 2.95
CA LYS A 14 -18.51 13.06 2.97
C LYS A 14 -18.23 14.06 4.09
N SER A 15 -17.95 13.56 5.30
CA SER A 15 -17.67 14.40 6.46
C SER A 15 -16.44 15.30 6.23
N LEU A 16 -15.36 14.76 5.66
CA LEU A 16 -14.16 15.55 5.32
C LEU A 16 -14.40 16.65 4.29
N LEU A 17 -15.20 16.35 3.26
CA LEU A 17 -15.43 17.29 2.16
C LEU A 17 -16.42 18.40 2.54
N HIS A 18 -17.40 18.10 3.38
CA HIS A 18 -18.33 19.11 3.89
C HIS A 18 -17.66 20.11 4.86
N HIS A 19 -16.61 19.67 5.56
CA HIS A 19 -15.89 20.49 6.54
C HIS A 19 -14.54 20.99 6.00
N LEU A 20 -14.44 21.25 4.68
CA LEU A 20 -13.26 21.88 4.11
C LEU A 20 -13.18 23.36 4.56
N LEU A 21 -12.60 23.59 5.73
CA LEU A 21 -12.55 24.88 6.43
C LEU A 21 -11.38 25.78 5.96
N GLY A 22 -10.88 25.60 4.73
CA GLY A 22 -9.83 26.45 4.18
C GLY A 22 -9.10 25.88 2.96
N PRO A 23 -8.08 26.61 2.46
CA PRO A 23 -7.25 26.18 1.34
C PRO A 23 -6.25 25.09 1.74
N VAL A 24 -6.74 23.85 1.88
CA VAL A 24 -5.90 22.69 2.18
C VAL A 24 -5.35 22.06 0.89
N ALA A 25 -4.09 22.34 0.54
CA ALA A 25 -3.45 21.84 -0.68
C ALA A 25 -2.97 20.38 -0.62
N GLN A 26 -2.83 19.82 0.59
CA GLN A 26 -2.42 18.44 0.86
C GLN A 26 -2.91 18.00 2.23
N TRP A 27 -3.07 16.68 2.42
CA TRP A 27 -3.61 16.10 3.66
C TRP A 27 -2.90 16.56 4.95
N ARG A 28 -1.59 16.83 4.87
CA ARG A 28 -0.79 17.23 6.04
C ARG A 28 -1.15 18.62 6.57
N ASP A 29 -1.73 19.45 5.72
CA ASP A 29 -2.08 20.84 6.05
C ASP A 29 -3.52 20.94 6.57
N TYR A 30 -4.22 19.81 6.69
CA TYR A 30 -5.57 19.77 7.22
C TYR A 30 -5.54 20.08 8.73
N PRO A 31 -6.32 21.07 9.23
CA PRO A 31 -6.29 21.46 10.63
C PRO A 31 -6.59 20.28 11.57
N ARG A 32 -5.72 20.06 12.57
CA ARG A 32 -5.78 18.88 13.45
C ARG A 32 -7.01 18.89 14.37
N ASP A 33 -7.38 20.06 14.88
CA ASP A 33 -8.60 20.31 15.65
C ASP A 33 -9.88 19.93 14.89
N VAL A 34 -9.92 20.21 13.58
CA VAL A 34 -11.02 19.81 12.71
C VAL A 34 -11.02 18.30 12.51
N LEU A 35 -9.86 17.69 12.27
CA LEU A 35 -9.74 16.23 12.17
C LEU A 35 -10.17 15.53 13.47
N ASP A 36 -9.83 16.09 14.63
CA ASP A 36 -10.23 15.59 15.93
C ASP A 36 -11.75 15.66 16.10
N SER A 37 -12.36 16.79 15.73
CA SER A 37 -13.82 16.98 15.77
C SER A 37 -14.56 16.01 14.83
N LEU A 38 -14.03 15.80 13.63
CA LEU A 38 -14.56 14.82 12.67
C LEU A 38 -14.43 13.39 13.20
N PHE A 39 -13.35 13.08 13.92
CA PHE A 39 -13.17 11.78 14.54
C PHE A 39 -14.10 11.58 15.74
N GLN A 40 -14.36 12.61 16.55
CA GLN A 40 -15.36 12.53 17.62
C GLN A 40 -16.77 12.27 17.05
N SER A 41 -17.12 12.93 15.95
CA SER A 41 -18.37 12.68 15.22
C SER A 41 -18.44 11.24 14.67
N PHE A 42 -17.30 10.70 14.26
CA PHE A 42 -17.18 9.31 13.83
C PHE A 42 -17.44 8.33 14.99
N LEU A 43 -16.88 8.57 16.17
CA LEU A 43 -17.10 7.75 17.36
C LEU A 43 -18.56 7.80 17.86
N CYS A 44 -19.26 8.92 17.66
CA CYS A 44 -20.69 9.01 17.95
C CYS A 44 -21.54 8.07 17.07
N THR A 45 -21.06 7.77 15.85
CA THR A 45 -21.75 6.92 14.87
C THR A 45 -21.31 5.46 14.98
N TYR A 46 -20.01 5.23 15.20
CA TYR A 46 -19.38 3.91 15.23
C TYR A 46 -18.72 3.68 16.58
N ARG A 47 -19.31 2.81 17.39
CA ARG A 47 -18.81 2.49 18.72
C ARG A 47 -17.81 1.34 18.69
N PHE A 48 -16.80 1.42 19.56
CA PHE A 48 -15.80 0.39 19.77
C PHE A 48 -15.88 -0.12 21.21
N ALA A 49 -15.56 -1.39 21.43
CA ALA A 49 -15.76 -2.04 22.73
C ALA A 49 -14.62 -1.72 23.71
N THR A 50 -13.44 -1.34 23.22
CA THR A 50 -12.26 -1.04 24.04
C THR A 50 -11.52 0.19 23.55
N ALA A 51 -10.81 0.86 24.46
CA ALA A 51 -9.95 2.00 24.12
C ALA A 51 -8.88 1.65 23.08
N LYS A 52 -8.33 0.42 23.13
CA LYS A 52 -7.37 -0.07 22.12
C LYS A 52 -8.01 -0.13 20.72
N GLN A 53 -9.26 -0.57 20.62
CA GLN A 53 -9.98 -0.58 19.35
C GLN A 53 -10.27 0.84 18.84
N GLU A 54 -10.52 1.80 19.72
CA GLU A 54 -10.66 3.22 19.33
C GLU A 54 -9.36 3.81 18.80
N GLU A 55 -8.22 3.50 19.42
CA GLU A 55 -6.91 3.93 18.95
C GLU A 55 -6.58 3.31 17.57
N ASP A 56 -6.82 2.01 17.41
CA ASP A 56 -6.68 1.32 16.12
C ASP A 56 -7.63 1.91 15.07
N ALA A 57 -8.85 2.28 15.47
CA ALA A 57 -9.83 2.93 14.62
C ALA A 57 -9.38 4.32 14.21
N ARG A 58 -8.77 5.11 15.11
CA ARG A 58 -8.20 6.43 14.79
C ARG A 58 -7.13 6.31 13.71
N ILE A 59 -6.20 5.38 13.87
CA ILE A 59 -5.13 5.14 12.90
C ILE A 59 -5.71 4.72 11.54
N ALA A 60 -6.70 3.82 11.54
CA ALA A 60 -7.37 3.39 10.32
C ALA A 60 -8.16 4.53 9.65
N TRP A 61 -8.85 5.34 10.46
CA TRP A 61 -9.63 6.50 10.03
C TRP A 61 -8.73 7.54 9.36
N GLU A 62 -7.63 7.93 9.99
CA GLU A 62 -6.69 8.91 9.41
C GLU A 62 -6.09 8.42 8.10
N LYS A 63 -5.75 7.12 8.01
CA LYS A 63 -5.25 6.51 6.76
C LYS A 63 -6.29 6.57 5.63
N VAL A 64 -7.54 6.24 5.93
CA VAL A 64 -8.64 6.30 4.94
C VAL A 64 -8.91 7.74 4.55
N ALA A 65 -9.05 8.64 5.53
CA ALA A 65 -9.28 10.06 5.34
C ALA A 65 -8.23 10.69 4.41
N GLY A 66 -6.95 10.51 4.74
CA GLY A 66 -5.85 11.07 3.95
C GLY A 66 -5.76 10.54 2.53
N ARG A 67 -6.01 9.23 2.33
CA ARG A 67 -6.11 8.64 0.99
C ARG A 67 -7.26 9.26 0.20
N ARG A 68 -8.46 9.30 0.78
CA ARG A 68 -9.68 9.79 0.10
C ARG A 68 -9.57 11.28 -0.24
N PHE A 69 -9.02 12.07 0.66
CA PHE A 69 -8.76 13.50 0.43
C PHE A 69 -7.75 13.71 -0.72
N SER A 70 -6.66 12.94 -0.72
CA SER A 70 -5.65 13.01 -1.80
C SER A 70 -6.24 12.60 -3.16
N ASP A 71 -7.06 11.55 -3.20
CA ASP A 71 -7.77 11.10 -4.40
C ASP A 71 -8.75 12.18 -4.90
N TYR A 72 -9.46 12.84 -3.98
CA TYR A 72 -10.35 13.94 -4.29
C TYR A 72 -9.61 15.11 -4.94
N LEU A 73 -8.53 15.61 -4.31
CA LEU A 73 -7.74 16.71 -4.87
C LEU A 73 -7.16 16.35 -6.24
N THR A 74 -6.68 15.11 -6.41
CA THR A 74 -6.18 14.63 -7.71
C THR A 74 -7.25 14.74 -8.79
N LYS A 75 -8.47 14.26 -8.52
CA LYS A 75 -9.59 14.38 -9.48
C LYS A 75 -9.96 15.83 -9.79
N LYS A 76 -9.88 16.71 -8.79
CA LYS A 76 -10.17 18.13 -8.95
C LYS A 76 -9.11 18.84 -9.80
N LYS A 77 -7.83 18.54 -9.60
CA LYS A 77 -6.74 18.99 -10.47
C LYS A 77 -6.91 18.52 -11.90
N GLU A 78 -7.27 17.25 -12.12
CA GLU A 78 -7.53 16.73 -13.46
C GLU A 78 -8.72 17.41 -14.15
N LEU A 79 -9.76 17.77 -13.39
CA LEU A 79 -10.87 18.56 -13.94
C LEU A 79 -10.40 19.95 -14.38
N ALA A 80 -9.66 20.66 -13.54
CA ALA A 80 -9.14 21.98 -13.87
C ALA A 80 -8.21 21.92 -15.10
N LYS A 81 -7.29 20.95 -15.15
CA LYS A 81 -6.41 20.71 -16.31
C LYS A 81 -7.21 20.52 -17.60
N ARG A 82 -8.31 19.76 -17.58
CA ARG A 82 -9.14 19.56 -18.78
C ARG A 82 -9.78 20.87 -19.27
N VAL A 83 -10.19 21.74 -18.34
CA VAL A 83 -10.75 23.05 -18.69
C VAL A 83 -9.70 23.95 -19.35
N VAL A 84 -8.44 23.86 -18.91
CA VAL A 84 -7.31 24.62 -19.48
C VAL A 84 -6.51 23.84 -20.53
N SER A 85 -7.16 22.98 -21.31
CA SER A 85 -6.54 22.25 -22.43
C SER A 85 -5.29 21.44 -22.07
N GLY A 86 -5.22 20.90 -20.86
CA GLY A 86 -4.14 20.04 -20.38
C GLY A 86 -2.93 20.77 -19.81
N VAL A 87 -2.97 22.09 -19.64
CA VAL A 87 -1.87 22.86 -19.07
C VAL A 87 -1.56 22.38 -17.65
N VAL A 88 -0.28 22.10 -17.38
CA VAL A 88 0.18 21.49 -16.11
C VAL A 88 0.54 22.55 -15.05
N ASP A 89 0.67 23.82 -15.44
CA ASP A 89 0.96 24.93 -14.52
C ASP A 89 -0.24 25.23 -13.60
N PRO A 90 -0.11 25.05 -12.28
CA PRO A 90 -1.19 25.31 -11.33
C PRO A 90 -1.69 26.76 -11.34
N LEU A 91 -0.85 27.74 -11.67
CA LEU A 91 -1.29 29.14 -11.71
C LEU A 91 -2.33 29.39 -12.80
N GLN A 92 -2.27 28.63 -13.88
CA GLN A 92 -3.25 28.69 -14.98
C GLN A 92 -4.57 28.03 -14.59
N TRP A 93 -4.64 27.27 -13.49
CA TRP A 93 -5.88 26.66 -13.01
C TRP A 93 -6.73 27.61 -12.16
N LYS A 94 -6.20 28.79 -11.82
CA LYS A 94 -6.94 29.82 -11.07
C LYS A 94 -8.15 30.30 -11.87
N GLY A 95 -9.26 30.57 -11.19
CA GLY A 95 -10.53 30.92 -11.83
C GLY A 95 -11.21 29.79 -12.61
N HIS A 96 -10.63 28.58 -12.62
CA HIS A 96 -11.26 27.35 -13.10
C HIS A 96 -11.56 26.41 -11.92
N ASP A 97 -12.15 26.99 -10.87
CA ASP A 97 -12.44 26.27 -9.63
C ASP A 97 -13.50 25.18 -9.84
N PRO A 98 -13.28 23.98 -9.31
CA PRO A 98 -14.30 22.95 -9.35
C PRO A 98 -15.51 23.31 -8.49
N PRO A 99 -16.76 22.97 -8.89
CA PRO A 99 -17.99 23.41 -8.22
C PRO A 99 -18.15 23.12 -6.71
N ALA A 100 -17.29 22.26 -6.15
CA ALA A 100 -17.35 21.82 -4.75
C ALA A 100 -16.27 22.47 -3.87
N ILE A 101 -15.43 23.34 -4.44
CA ILE A 101 -14.38 24.06 -3.73
C ILE A 101 -14.62 25.54 -3.98
N ARG A 102 -14.60 26.36 -2.92
CA ARG A 102 -14.72 27.81 -3.08
C ARG A 102 -13.55 28.35 -3.90
N LYS A 103 -13.84 29.31 -4.77
CA LYS A 103 -12.85 29.95 -5.63
C LYS A 103 -11.63 30.50 -4.87
N ASP A 104 -11.83 31.20 -3.76
CA ASP A 104 -10.74 31.74 -2.94
C ASP A 104 -9.84 30.63 -2.37
N TYR A 105 -10.43 29.51 -1.96
CA TYR A 105 -9.67 28.35 -1.48
C TYR A 105 -8.91 27.67 -2.60
N TRP A 106 -9.52 27.53 -3.77
CA TRP A 106 -8.88 26.94 -4.94
C TRP A 106 -7.70 27.78 -5.43
N ASP A 107 -7.88 29.09 -5.55
CA ASP A 107 -6.83 30.01 -6.00
C ASP A 107 -5.62 29.97 -5.06
N ALA A 108 -5.84 29.94 -3.74
CA ALA A 108 -4.79 29.79 -2.74
C ALA A 108 -4.10 28.40 -2.76
N MET A 109 -4.85 27.32 -3.02
CA MET A 109 -4.24 25.99 -3.25
C MET A 109 -3.36 25.97 -4.51
N CYS A 110 -3.79 26.66 -5.58
CA CYS A 110 -3.00 26.78 -6.81
C CYS A 110 -1.68 27.51 -6.57
N ASP A 111 -1.68 28.57 -5.77
CA ASP A 111 -0.44 29.25 -5.33
C ASP A 111 0.51 28.29 -4.61
N GLN A 112 -0.01 27.49 -3.67
CA GLN A 112 0.81 26.52 -2.94
C GLN A 112 1.36 25.43 -3.86
N TRP A 113 0.57 24.93 -4.82
CA TRP A 113 1.03 23.94 -5.79
C TRP A 113 2.04 24.51 -6.79
N ALA A 114 2.00 25.81 -7.07
CA ALA A 114 2.95 26.48 -7.96
C ALA A 114 4.31 26.74 -7.30
N THR A 115 4.42 26.65 -5.98
CA THR A 115 5.70 26.83 -5.28
C THR A 115 6.77 25.86 -5.79
N GLN A 116 8.01 26.34 -5.85
CA GLN A 116 9.15 25.54 -6.30
C GLN A 116 9.34 24.28 -5.43
N GLU A 117 9.12 24.39 -4.12
CA GLU A 117 9.22 23.25 -3.20
C GLU A 117 8.22 22.14 -3.58
N TYR A 118 6.95 22.51 -3.81
CA TYR A 118 5.91 21.56 -4.17
C TYR A 118 6.17 20.92 -5.53
N GLN A 119 6.55 21.72 -6.54
CA GLN A 119 6.87 21.23 -7.88
C GLN A 119 8.07 20.29 -7.86
N SER A 120 9.13 20.63 -7.12
CA SER A 120 10.31 19.78 -6.95
C SER A 120 9.94 18.42 -6.32
N ARG A 121 9.17 18.43 -5.23
CA ARG A 121 8.68 17.19 -4.59
C ARG A 121 7.83 16.35 -5.56
N SER A 122 6.96 16.99 -6.34
CA SER A 122 6.12 16.32 -7.34
C SER A 122 6.95 15.70 -8.47
N ALA A 123 7.95 16.42 -8.98
CA ALA A 123 8.87 15.95 -10.01
C ALA A 123 9.69 14.74 -9.52
N ILE A 124 10.26 14.82 -8.30
CA ILE A 124 10.97 13.71 -7.67
C ILE A 124 10.06 12.49 -7.51
N ALA A 125 8.82 12.68 -7.01
CA ALA A 125 7.86 11.59 -6.86
C ALA A 125 7.51 10.95 -8.22
N THR A 126 7.39 11.75 -9.28
CA THR A 126 7.15 11.27 -10.64
C THR A 126 8.34 10.50 -11.19
N GLN A 127 9.55 11.03 -11.04
CA GLN A 127 10.78 10.36 -11.44
C GLN A 127 10.95 9.02 -10.69
N ASN A 128 10.66 9.00 -9.39
CA ASN A 128 10.73 7.77 -8.59
C ASN A 128 9.72 6.71 -9.05
N ARG A 129 8.52 7.11 -9.49
CA ARG A 129 7.56 6.17 -10.13
C ARG A 129 8.10 5.63 -11.46
N GLY A 130 8.78 6.47 -12.24
CA GLY A 130 9.38 6.08 -13.52
C GLY A 130 10.64 5.20 -13.42
N LYS A 131 11.39 5.27 -12.32
CA LYS A 131 12.66 4.52 -12.13
C LYS A 131 12.49 3.01 -11.96
N MET A 132 11.32 2.52 -11.57
CA MET A 132 11.08 1.09 -11.34
C MET A 132 9.73 0.63 -11.93
N PRO A 133 9.57 0.66 -13.26
CA PRO A 133 8.31 0.29 -13.91
C PRO A 133 7.93 -1.17 -13.58
N GLU A 134 8.93 -2.05 -13.46
CA GLU A 134 8.74 -3.46 -13.16
C GLU A 134 8.42 -3.77 -11.69
N ALA A 135 8.72 -2.86 -10.76
CA ALA A 135 8.56 -3.13 -9.33
C ALA A 135 7.08 -3.25 -8.91
N SER A 136 6.13 -2.83 -9.75
CA SER A 136 4.69 -2.84 -9.45
C SER A 136 3.86 -3.74 -10.38
N LEU A 137 4.50 -4.44 -11.32
CA LEU A 137 3.79 -5.34 -12.25
C LEU A 137 3.31 -6.60 -11.52
N HIS A 138 2.01 -6.85 -11.64
CA HIS A 138 1.32 -8.07 -11.24
C HIS A 138 0.10 -8.23 -12.17
N THR A 139 -0.30 -9.46 -12.46
CA THR A 139 -1.44 -9.76 -13.34
C THR A 139 -2.75 -9.94 -12.58
N THR A 140 -2.67 -10.07 -11.26
CA THR A 140 -3.84 -9.95 -10.40
C THR A 140 -4.30 -8.50 -10.45
N VAL A 141 -5.57 -8.26 -10.71
CA VAL A 141 -6.16 -6.91 -10.74
C VAL A 141 -6.16 -6.35 -9.30
N SER A 142 -7.21 -5.65 -8.86
CA SER A 142 -7.33 -5.10 -7.50
C SER A 142 -7.50 -6.17 -6.39
N ILE A 143 -7.19 -7.43 -6.66
CA ILE A 143 -7.37 -8.57 -5.76
C ILE A 143 -6.09 -8.74 -4.95
N THR A 144 -6.23 -8.73 -3.62
CA THR A 144 -5.11 -8.97 -2.71
C THR A 144 -4.60 -10.40 -2.83
N PHE A 145 -3.29 -10.59 -2.62
CA PHE A 145 -2.62 -11.90 -2.61
C PHE A 145 -3.33 -12.94 -1.73
N GLY A 146 -3.75 -12.59 -0.51
CA GLY A 146 -4.49 -13.51 0.38
C GLY A 146 -5.88 -13.91 -0.14
N ARG A 147 -6.58 -13.00 -0.85
CA ARG A 147 -7.85 -13.34 -1.50
C ARG A 147 -7.66 -14.25 -2.71
N HIS A 148 -6.55 -14.08 -3.42
CA HIS A 148 -6.19 -14.96 -4.52
C HIS A 148 -5.78 -16.35 -4.00
N LYS A 149 -5.00 -16.41 -2.92
CA LYS A 149 -4.67 -17.66 -2.20
C LYS A 149 -5.93 -18.44 -1.84
N LYS A 150 -6.86 -17.80 -1.13
CA LYS A 150 -8.11 -18.45 -0.71
C LYS A 150 -8.90 -19.03 -1.89
N ARG A 151 -9.00 -18.30 -3.00
CA ARG A 151 -9.68 -18.79 -4.21
C ARG A 151 -8.97 -20.00 -4.82
N MET A 152 -7.65 -19.96 -4.92
CA MET A 152 -6.89 -21.09 -5.44
C MET A 152 -7.02 -22.32 -4.53
N GLU A 153 -7.00 -22.14 -3.20
CA GLU A 153 -7.17 -23.24 -2.25
C GLU A 153 -8.57 -23.86 -2.34
N GLU A 154 -9.61 -23.05 -2.57
CA GLU A 154 -10.98 -23.50 -2.85
C GLU A 154 -11.07 -24.26 -4.18
N GLU A 155 -10.38 -23.81 -5.23
CA GLU A 155 -10.36 -24.45 -6.56
C GLU A 155 -9.61 -25.79 -6.55
N VAL A 156 -8.48 -25.86 -5.83
CA VAL A 156 -7.63 -27.06 -5.73
C VAL A 156 -8.12 -28.02 -4.65
N GLY A 157 -8.96 -27.56 -3.72
CA GLY A 157 -9.47 -28.37 -2.60
C GLY A 157 -8.42 -28.62 -1.51
N GLY A 158 -7.39 -27.78 -1.39
CA GLY A 158 -6.25 -27.99 -0.50
C GLY A 158 -5.30 -26.80 -0.43
N PRO A 159 -4.25 -26.88 0.40
CA PRO A 159 -3.26 -25.81 0.53
C PRO A 159 -2.45 -25.61 -0.75
N VAL A 160 -2.28 -24.35 -1.14
CA VAL A 160 -1.54 -23.97 -2.36
C VAL A 160 -0.13 -23.53 -2.00
N ALA A 161 0.88 -24.01 -2.74
CA ALA A 161 2.26 -23.62 -2.52
C ALA A 161 2.49 -22.13 -2.87
N TYR A 162 3.40 -21.47 -2.15
CA TYR A 162 3.65 -20.04 -2.39
C TYR A 162 4.18 -19.76 -3.81
N THR A 163 4.96 -20.67 -4.40
CA THR A 163 5.45 -20.59 -5.78
C THR A 163 4.31 -20.60 -6.80
N GLU A 164 3.33 -21.48 -6.62
CA GLU A 164 2.15 -21.57 -7.48
C GLU A 164 1.31 -20.30 -7.39
N LEU A 165 1.07 -19.82 -6.17
CA LEU A 165 0.37 -18.56 -5.91
C LEU A 165 1.11 -17.36 -6.54
N PHE A 166 2.44 -17.34 -6.45
CA PHE A 166 3.26 -16.32 -7.07
C PHE A 166 3.18 -16.38 -8.59
N ARG A 167 3.30 -17.57 -9.19
CA ARG A 167 3.17 -17.78 -10.65
C ARG A 167 1.79 -17.37 -11.14
N GLY A 168 0.71 -17.68 -10.43
CA GLY A 168 -0.66 -17.26 -10.75
C GLY A 168 -0.87 -15.74 -10.74
N THR A 169 -0.06 -15.01 -9.96
CA THR A 169 -0.15 -13.54 -9.82
C THR A 169 0.89 -12.76 -10.65
N HIS A 170 1.91 -13.43 -11.15
CA HIS A 170 3.06 -12.82 -11.85
C HIS A 170 3.34 -13.42 -13.22
N LYS A 171 2.45 -14.28 -13.75
CA LYS A 171 2.44 -14.69 -15.15
C LYS A 171 1.24 -14.11 -15.88
N ARG A 172 1.44 -13.76 -17.14
CA ARG A 172 0.36 -13.37 -18.06
C ARG A 172 -0.43 -14.61 -18.45
N LYS A 173 -1.77 -14.55 -18.38
CA LYS A 173 -2.62 -15.70 -18.71
C LYS A 173 -2.51 -16.12 -20.17
N GLU A 174 -2.30 -15.16 -21.07
CA GLU A 174 -2.25 -15.39 -22.52
C GLU A 174 -0.92 -16.02 -22.97
N SER A 175 0.22 -15.46 -22.51
CA SER A 175 1.55 -15.94 -22.94
C SER A 175 2.20 -16.95 -21.99
N GLY A 176 1.72 -17.06 -20.74
CA GLY A 176 2.36 -17.86 -19.70
C GLY A 176 3.71 -17.30 -19.20
N GLU A 177 4.14 -16.16 -19.74
CA GLU A 177 5.40 -15.50 -19.41
C GLU A 177 5.28 -14.66 -18.14
N PHE A 178 6.41 -14.46 -17.46
CA PHE A 178 6.48 -13.60 -16.29
C PHE A 178 6.28 -12.13 -16.65
N VAL A 179 5.68 -11.38 -15.73
CA VAL A 179 5.44 -9.94 -15.88
C VAL A 179 6.71 -9.09 -15.84
N SER A 180 7.81 -9.64 -15.31
CA SER A 180 9.13 -9.02 -15.29
C SER A 180 10.23 -10.07 -15.13
N GLU A 181 11.46 -9.76 -15.57
CA GLU A 181 12.61 -10.66 -15.40
C GLU A 181 12.91 -10.87 -13.92
N ARG A 182 12.80 -9.81 -13.10
CA ARG A 182 12.94 -9.93 -11.64
C ARG A 182 11.98 -10.95 -11.03
N ALA A 183 10.72 -11.01 -11.48
CA ALA A 183 9.76 -11.98 -10.95
C ALA A 183 10.17 -13.42 -11.27
N LYS A 184 10.73 -13.64 -12.46
CA LYS A 184 11.26 -14.94 -12.90
C LYS A 184 12.50 -15.35 -12.10
N GLU A 185 13.44 -14.42 -11.89
CA GLU A 185 14.65 -14.65 -11.10
C GLU A 185 14.34 -15.01 -9.64
N VAL A 186 13.41 -14.28 -9.00
CA VAL A 186 13.03 -14.52 -7.59
C VAL A 186 12.42 -15.91 -7.42
N VAL A 187 11.53 -16.33 -8.31
CA VAL A 187 10.94 -17.68 -8.22
C VAL A 187 12.00 -18.76 -8.44
N LYS A 188 12.86 -18.59 -9.44
CA LYS A 188 13.95 -19.53 -9.71
C LYS A 188 14.89 -19.66 -8.52
N SER A 189 15.30 -18.53 -7.93
CA SER A 189 16.17 -18.52 -6.75
C SER A 189 15.49 -19.14 -5.53
N TYR A 190 14.19 -18.90 -5.35
CA TYR A 190 13.45 -19.47 -4.24
C TYR A 190 13.29 -20.99 -4.35
N GLU A 191 12.99 -21.51 -5.54
CA GLU A 191 12.92 -22.96 -5.79
C GLU A 191 14.27 -23.64 -5.54
N GLN A 192 15.37 -23.00 -5.96
CA GLN A 192 16.72 -23.47 -5.65
C GLN A 192 17.00 -23.51 -4.13
N GLN A 193 16.58 -22.47 -3.40
CA GLN A 193 16.72 -22.43 -1.94
C GLN A 193 15.85 -23.49 -1.23
N LEU A 194 14.68 -23.82 -1.76
CA LEU A 194 13.86 -24.89 -1.22
C LEU A 194 14.53 -26.25 -1.40
N ILE A 195 15.11 -26.51 -2.58
CA ILE A 195 15.86 -27.74 -2.86
C ILE A 195 17.07 -27.85 -1.92
N GLU A 196 17.85 -26.78 -1.76
CA GLU A 196 19.04 -26.77 -0.91
C GLU A 196 18.73 -27.03 0.57
N ARG A 197 17.55 -26.61 1.05
CA ARG A 197 17.16 -26.69 2.46
C ARG A 197 16.34 -27.94 2.81
N HIS A 198 15.47 -28.35 1.90
CA HIS A 198 14.45 -29.39 2.15
C HIS A 198 14.60 -30.61 1.23
N GLY A 199 15.64 -30.62 0.37
CA GLY A 199 15.91 -31.69 -0.59
C GLY A 199 15.10 -31.56 -1.89
N ASP A 200 15.35 -32.45 -2.85
CA ASP A 200 14.69 -32.43 -4.17
C ASP A 200 13.20 -32.80 -4.13
N ASP A 201 12.75 -33.47 -3.06
CA ASP A 201 11.37 -33.92 -2.93
C ASP A 201 10.44 -32.76 -2.55
N SER A 202 9.79 -32.20 -3.57
CA SER A 202 8.83 -31.10 -3.42
C SER A 202 7.66 -31.39 -2.47
N SER A 203 7.35 -32.66 -2.16
CA SER A 203 6.30 -33.00 -1.19
C SER A 203 6.70 -32.73 0.26
N GLN A 204 8.01 -32.62 0.52
CA GLN A 204 8.57 -32.28 1.84
C GLN A 204 8.78 -30.78 2.02
N HIS A 205 8.59 -30.00 0.95
CA HIS A 205 8.77 -28.55 1.03
C HIS A 205 7.63 -27.92 1.83
N PRO A 206 7.95 -26.96 2.73
CA PRO A 206 6.91 -26.22 3.43
C PRO A 206 6.09 -25.39 2.42
N GLN A 207 4.82 -25.11 2.75
CA GLN A 207 3.97 -24.24 1.94
C GLN A 207 4.62 -22.86 1.69
N PHE A 208 5.43 -22.40 2.65
CA PHE A 208 6.24 -21.20 2.57
C PHE A 208 7.46 -21.25 3.50
N ASP A 209 8.66 -21.03 2.95
CA ASP A 209 9.89 -20.81 3.71
C ASP A 209 10.29 -19.33 3.61
N ALA A 210 10.04 -18.61 4.69
CA ALA A 210 10.24 -17.17 4.69
C ALA A 210 11.74 -16.78 4.64
N SER A 211 12.64 -17.64 5.13
CA SER A 211 14.08 -17.41 5.09
C SER A 211 14.63 -17.60 3.68
N ALA A 212 14.22 -18.67 3.00
CA ALA A 212 14.52 -18.89 1.58
C ALA A 212 13.99 -17.73 0.70
N TRP A 213 12.79 -17.23 1.01
CA TRP A 213 12.22 -16.11 0.27
C TRP A 213 13.01 -14.81 0.46
N LEU A 214 13.51 -14.53 1.67
CA LEU A 214 14.34 -13.36 1.93
C LEU A 214 15.66 -13.38 1.16
N VAL A 215 16.27 -14.56 1.02
CA VAL A 215 17.47 -14.75 0.20
C VAL A 215 17.16 -14.48 -1.28
N ALA A 216 16.07 -15.04 -1.80
CA ALA A 216 15.70 -14.93 -3.20
C ALA A 216 15.19 -13.53 -3.61
N ALA A 217 14.32 -12.92 -2.79
CA ALA A 217 13.67 -11.64 -3.07
C ALA A 217 14.51 -10.42 -2.69
N GLY A 218 15.55 -10.65 -1.88
CA GLY A 218 16.42 -9.66 -1.28
C GLY A 218 15.91 -9.11 0.06
N GLN A 219 16.84 -8.51 0.80
CA GLN A 219 16.60 -7.95 2.13
C GLN A 219 15.49 -6.87 2.12
N PRO A 220 14.72 -6.73 3.22
CA PRO A 220 13.67 -5.73 3.30
C PRO A 220 14.21 -4.32 3.10
N LYS A 221 13.53 -3.54 2.28
CA LYS A 221 13.77 -2.10 2.15
C LYS A 221 12.59 -1.37 2.75
N LYS A 222 12.83 -0.56 3.79
CA LYS A 222 11.79 0.18 4.54
C LYS A 222 10.66 -0.76 5.06
N GLY A 223 11.05 -1.89 5.62
CA GLY A 223 10.12 -2.89 6.18
C GLY A 223 9.29 -3.65 5.14
N ARG A 224 9.68 -3.60 3.86
CA ARG A 224 8.98 -4.32 2.77
C ARG A 224 9.95 -5.20 2.01
N VAL A 225 9.55 -6.45 1.80
CA VAL A 225 10.25 -7.42 0.96
C VAL A 225 9.50 -7.51 -0.37
N PHE A 226 10.24 -7.72 -1.46
CA PHE A 226 9.64 -7.78 -2.79
C PHE A 226 8.55 -8.86 -2.84
N ARG A 227 7.32 -8.43 -3.13
CA ARG A 227 6.12 -9.28 -3.28
C ARG A 227 5.84 -10.20 -2.09
N PHE A 228 6.43 -9.90 -0.94
CA PHE A 228 6.04 -10.44 0.35
C PHE A 228 4.74 -9.74 0.74
N GLY A 229 3.64 -10.48 0.76
CA GLY A 229 2.31 -9.93 1.00
C GLY A 229 2.24 -9.10 2.29
N THR A 230 1.32 -8.14 2.36
CA THR A 230 1.13 -7.27 3.54
C THR A 230 0.64 -8.01 4.80
N GLY A 231 0.34 -9.31 4.70
CA GLY A 231 -0.13 -10.16 5.81
C GLY A 231 0.97 -10.91 6.55
N MET A 232 2.23 -10.83 6.09
CA MET A 232 3.38 -11.44 6.76
C MET A 232 4.32 -10.30 7.15
N ASP A 233 4.54 -10.10 8.44
CA ASP A 233 5.49 -9.11 8.92
C ASP A 233 6.92 -9.59 8.62
N ALA A 234 7.61 -8.87 7.73
CA ALA A 234 9.00 -9.16 7.41
C ALA A 234 9.92 -9.01 8.63
N GLY A 235 9.57 -8.13 9.59
CA GLY A 235 10.32 -7.96 10.84
C GLY A 235 10.20 -9.19 11.76
N GLY A 236 8.98 -9.68 11.98
CA GLY A 236 8.74 -10.89 12.77
C GLY A 236 9.45 -12.14 12.23
N VAL A 237 9.46 -12.32 10.90
CA VAL A 237 10.17 -13.44 10.26
C VAL A 237 11.69 -13.34 10.47
N ILE A 238 12.28 -12.16 10.26
CA ILE A 238 13.73 -11.98 10.39
C ILE A 238 14.20 -12.23 11.83
N ASN A 239 13.43 -11.75 12.81
CA ASN A 239 13.75 -12.00 14.21
C ASN A 239 13.68 -13.50 14.56
N SER A 240 12.66 -14.23 14.07
CA SER A 240 12.57 -15.69 14.29
C SER A 240 13.69 -16.50 13.62
N THR A 241 14.20 -16.04 12.47
CA THR A 241 15.35 -16.66 11.80
C THR A 241 16.66 -16.40 12.57
N MET A 242 16.81 -15.25 13.23
CA MET A 242 17.99 -14.94 14.04
C MET A 242 18.02 -15.68 15.38
N GLU A 243 16.86 -15.89 16.01
CA GLU A 243 16.75 -16.67 17.26
C GLU A 243 17.03 -18.17 17.03
N SER A 244 16.68 -18.71 15.86
CA SER A 244 16.94 -20.12 15.50
C SER A 244 18.41 -20.42 15.16
N GLY A 245 19.25 -19.39 15.02
CA GLY A 245 20.67 -19.50 14.65
C GLY A 245 21.66 -19.52 15.83
N CYS A 246 21.21 -19.27 17.06
CA CYS A 246 22.07 -19.34 18.25
C CYS A 246 21.95 -20.69 18.95
N SER A 247 22.62 -21.71 18.40
CA SER A 247 22.93 -22.91 19.18
C SER A 247 23.89 -22.53 20.29
N ALA A 248 23.50 -22.83 21.53
CA ALA A 248 24.24 -22.57 22.75
C ALA A 248 25.69 -23.05 22.67
N ALA A 249 26.64 -22.13 22.81
CA ALA A 249 27.98 -22.46 23.27
C ALA A 249 27.90 -22.65 24.79
N SER A 250 27.88 -23.92 25.22
CA SER A 250 28.03 -24.29 26.62
C SER A 250 29.48 -24.00 27.05
N TYR A 251 29.66 -22.96 27.86
CA TYR A 251 30.87 -22.79 28.67
C TYR A 251 30.62 -23.46 30.02
N SER A 252 31.30 -24.59 30.26
CA SER A 252 31.46 -25.13 31.61
C SER A 252 32.49 -24.27 32.36
N TYR A 253 32.13 -23.84 33.57
CA TYR A 253 33.11 -23.41 34.56
C TYR A 253 33.26 -24.52 35.60
N THR A 254 34.52 -25.00 35.67
CA THR A 254 35.17 -25.91 36.63
C THR A 254 34.47 -27.22 36.96
#